data_AF-A0A6V7UNJ1-F1
#
_entry.id   AF-A0A6V7UNJ1-F1
#
_cell.length_a   1.000
_cell.length_b   1.000
_cell.length_c   1.000
_cell.angle_alpha   90.00
_cell.angle_beta   90.00
_cell.angle_gamma   90.00
#
_symmetry.space_group_name_H-M   'P 1'
#
loop_
_entity.id
_entity.type
_entity.pdbx_description
1 polymer ?
#
loop_
_entity_poly.entity_id
_entity_poly.type
_entity_poly.pdbx_seq_one_letter_code
_entity_poly.pdbx_strand_id
1 'polypeptide(L)'
;MMYTVECPVETLKYYDRKFLTNTFFNSSATYRLDSDVYMPHDALTKITPKTPKEYIWDQKEVLAKVKNKTKFVFQAISHCNSESGRDLITKRMSELIKLDLVGDCYGVYCDLECYNRELENHLFYLAFENNICQNYVTEKFWNSIRSLTVPIVLSRTVFKGMDVPSNAFIALDDFESVNELVEYLRVLQNNTEKYLKHLEWTKTYTKRKFGLDYSPICKICEFVTKQFEEKRKNIINLDKFWNENDCKYSNYSRSFVKN
;
A
#
# COMPACT_ATOMS: atom_id res chain seq x y z
N MET A 1 14.88 -16.10 13.59
CA MET A 1 13.69 -15.29 13.25
C MET A 1 13.77 -14.92 11.78
N MET A 2 12.67 -15.05 11.04
CA MET A 2 12.52 -14.52 9.69
C MET A 2 12.27 -13.01 9.79
N TYR A 3 13.04 -12.21 9.07
CA TYR A 3 12.87 -10.76 9.00
C TYR A 3 12.83 -10.35 7.53
N THR A 4 11.72 -9.76 7.09
CA THR A 4 11.60 -9.20 5.73
C THR A 4 10.43 -8.22 5.66
N VAL A 5 10.59 -7.18 4.86
CA VAL A 5 9.53 -6.22 4.51
C VAL A 5 9.10 -6.33 3.04
N GLU A 6 9.73 -7.24 2.29
CA GLU A 6 9.42 -7.55 0.90
C GLU A 6 8.51 -8.76 0.79
N CYS A 7 7.73 -8.91 -0.27
CA CYS A 7 6.78 -10.01 -0.41
C CYS A 7 7.46 -11.38 -0.65
N PRO A 8 6.75 -12.53 -0.54
CA PRO A 8 7.32 -13.85 -0.80
C PRO A 8 7.91 -14.00 -2.20
N VAL A 9 7.24 -13.48 -3.23
CA VAL A 9 7.69 -13.57 -4.63
C VAL A 9 9.05 -12.89 -4.82
N GLU A 10 9.27 -11.71 -4.22
CA GLU A 10 10.55 -11.01 -4.32
C GLU A 10 11.62 -11.59 -3.40
N THR A 11 11.23 -11.96 -2.17
CA THR A 11 12.15 -12.56 -1.20
C THR A 11 12.74 -13.86 -1.77
N LEU A 12 11.91 -14.77 -2.28
CA LEU A 12 12.33 -16.11 -2.70
C LEU A 12 13.22 -16.12 -3.96
N LYS A 13 13.31 -15.02 -4.72
CA LYS A 13 14.30 -14.89 -5.81
C LYS A 13 15.74 -14.95 -5.32
N TYR A 14 15.99 -14.54 -4.08
CA TYR A 14 17.33 -14.42 -3.50
C TYR A 14 17.67 -15.54 -2.51
N TYR A 15 16.73 -16.44 -2.22
CA TYR A 15 16.94 -17.50 -1.25
C TYR A 15 16.57 -18.88 -1.80
N ASP A 16 17.48 -19.83 -1.64
CA ASP A 16 17.26 -21.22 -2.04
C ASP A 16 16.51 -22.01 -0.93
N ARG A 17 15.32 -22.52 -1.29
CA ARG A 17 14.45 -23.33 -0.42
C ARG A 17 15.06 -24.68 -0.02
N LYS A 18 16.14 -25.12 -0.67
CA LYS A 18 16.94 -26.26 -0.20
C LYS A 18 17.60 -25.99 1.15
N PHE A 19 17.99 -24.74 1.41
CA PHE A 19 18.63 -24.33 2.67
C PHE A 19 17.61 -23.69 3.63
N LEU A 20 16.73 -22.83 3.12
CA LEU A 20 15.59 -22.31 3.86
C LEU A 20 14.43 -23.32 3.83
N THR A 21 14.62 -24.41 4.58
CA THR A 21 13.57 -25.42 4.76
C THR A 21 12.31 -24.82 5.37
N ASN A 22 11.18 -25.51 5.21
CA ASN A 22 9.87 -25.00 5.64
C ASN A 22 9.81 -24.61 7.12
N THR A 23 10.64 -25.23 7.96
CA THR A 23 10.67 -25.06 9.42
C THR A 23 11.96 -24.38 9.90
N PHE A 24 12.69 -23.71 9.01
CA PHE A 24 13.98 -23.09 9.31
C PHE A 24 13.88 -21.99 10.37
N PHE A 25 12.76 -21.24 10.40
CA PHE A 25 12.55 -20.14 11.33
C PHE A 25 11.61 -20.50 12.47
N ASN A 26 11.98 -20.05 13.68
CA ASN A 26 11.14 -20.20 14.88
C ASN A 26 10.15 -19.05 15.12
N SER A 27 10.29 -17.94 14.40
CA SER A 27 9.49 -16.73 14.57
C SER A 27 9.62 -15.80 13.36
N SER A 28 8.71 -14.85 13.20
CA SER A 28 8.60 -13.94 12.06
C SER A 28 8.45 -12.48 12.48
N ALA A 29 9.10 -11.60 11.74
CA ALA A 29 8.96 -10.16 11.83
C ALA A 29 8.78 -9.61 10.41
N THR A 30 7.52 -9.44 9.97
CA THR A 30 7.19 -9.07 8.59
C THR A 30 5.94 -8.19 8.51
N TYR A 31 5.62 -7.66 7.33
CA TYR A 31 4.41 -6.87 7.10
C TYR A 31 3.09 -7.66 7.24
N ARG A 32 3.11 -9.00 7.30
CA ARG A 32 1.88 -9.78 7.44
C ARG A 32 1.26 -9.64 8.83
N LEU A 33 -0.06 -9.52 8.87
CA LEU A 33 -0.81 -9.34 10.13
C LEU A 33 -0.69 -10.52 11.10
N ASP A 34 -0.42 -11.72 10.59
CA ASP A 34 -0.25 -12.94 11.38
C ASP A 34 1.23 -13.30 11.64
N SER A 35 2.13 -12.33 11.44
CA SER A 35 3.52 -12.45 11.92
C SER A 35 3.58 -12.40 13.44
N ASP A 36 4.58 -13.04 14.04
CA ASP A 36 4.82 -12.92 15.48
C ASP A 36 5.10 -11.46 15.90
N VAL A 37 5.80 -10.73 15.02
CA VAL A 37 6.02 -9.29 15.12
C VAL A 37 5.54 -8.62 13.83
N TYR A 38 4.44 -7.87 13.91
CA TYR A 38 3.90 -7.14 12.77
C TYR A 38 4.77 -5.93 12.41
N MET A 39 5.19 -5.80 11.16
CA MET A 39 6.11 -4.77 10.69
C MET A 39 5.60 -4.12 9.39
N PRO A 40 4.54 -3.31 9.46
CA PRO A 40 4.04 -2.64 8.27
C PRO A 40 4.91 -1.46 7.87
N HIS A 41 4.78 -1.03 6.61
CA HIS A 41 5.43 0.19 6.11
C HIS A 41 4.86 1.47 6.76
N ASP A 42 3.56 1.49 7.06
CA ASP A 42 2.90 2.51 7.89
C ASP A 42 1.56 1.93 8.40
N ALA A 43 0.83 2.66 9.23
CA ALA A 43 -0.54 2.32 9.64
C ALA A 43 -1.34 3.57 10.02
N LEU A 44 -2.66 3.51 9.87
CA LEU A 44 -3.53 4.56 10.40
C LEU A 44 -3.75 4.34 11.90
N THR A 45 -3.53 5.39 12.70
CA THR A 45 -3.80 5.36 14.13
C THR A 45 -5.10 6.09 14.42
N LYS A 46 -6.04 5.46 15.13
CA LYS A 46 -7.33 6.08 15.49
C LYS A 46 -7.14 7.27 16.42
N ILE A 47 -7.94 8.32 16.20
CA ILE A 47 -8.05 9.46 17.12
C ILE A 47 -8.72 8.97 18.40
N THR A 48 -8.16 9.38 19.54
CA THR A 48 -8.69 9.13 20.87
C THR A 48 -8.77 10.45 21.64
N PRO A 49 -9.46 10.52 22.79
CA PRO A 49 -9.47 11.72 23.63
C PRO A 49 -8.07 12.19 24.08
N LYS A 50 -7.05 11.31 24.03
CA LYS A 50 -5.67 11.62 24.39
C LYS A 50 -4.81 12.06 23.20
N THR A 51 -5.35 12.04 21.98
CA THR A 51 -4.60 12.40 20.78
C THR A 51 -4.25 13.90 20.79
N PRO A 52 -2.95 14.27 20.68
CA PRO A 52 -2.53 15.66 20.58
C PRO A 52 -3.18 16.39 19.39
N LYS A 53 -3.54 17.67 19.58
CA LYS A 53 -4.27 18.47 18.57
C LYS A 53 -3.48 18.61 17.27
N GLU A 54 -2.17 18.70 17.36
CA GLU A 54 -1.25 18.76 16.23
C GLU A 54 -1.24 17.50 15.37
N TYR A 55 -1.83 16.39 15.83
CA TYR A 55 -1.98 15.15 15.05
C TYR A 55 -3.40 14.97 14.48
N ILE A 56 -4.31 15.89 14.76
CA ILE A 56 -5.67 15.88 14.22
C ILE A 56 -5.69 16.67 12.90
N TRP A 57 -6.44 16.17 11.92
CA TRP A 57 -6.66 16.85 10.65
C TRP A 57 -7.66 18.00 10.82
N ASP A 58 -7.26 19.22 10.44
CA ASP A 58 -8.21 20.31 10.26
C ASP A 58 -8.98 20.08 8.94
N GLN A 59 -10.30 19.95 9.05
CA GLN A 59 -11.16 19.67 7.90
C GLN A 59 -11.20 20.85 6.91
N LYS A 60 -10.95 22.09 7.35
CA LYS A 60 -10.78 23.24 6.46
C LYS A 60 -9.46 23.15 5.68
N GLU A 61 -8.39 22.71 6.32
CA GLU A 61 -7.10 22.46 5.68
C GLU A 61 -7.21 21.32 4.66
N VAL A 62 -7.87 20.21 5.02
CA VAL A 62 -8.14 19.08 4.11
C VAL A 62 -8.89 19.58 2.88
N LEU A 63 -9.99 20.32 3.07
CA LEU A 63 -10.76 20.89 1.96
C LEU A 63 -9.92 21.82 1.08
N ALA A 64 -9.11 22.69 1.68
CA ALA A 64 -8.24 23.61 0.94
C ALA A 64 -7.19 22.85 0.10
N LYS A 65 -6.56 21.83 0.69
CA LYS A 65 -5.62 20.95 -0.03
C LYS A 65 -6.27 20.24 -1.20
N VAL A 66 -7.49 19.73 -1.03
CA VAL A 66 -8.25 19.10 -2.12
C VAL A 66 -8.55 20.08 -3.24
N LYS A 67 -8.98 21.31 -2.91
CA LYS A 67 -9.26 22.35 -3.93
C LYS A 67 -8.02 22.80 -4.71
N ASN A 68 -6.84 22.68 -4.11
CA ASN A 68 -5.58 23.04 -4.76
C ASN A 68 -5.04 21.94 -5.69
N LYS A 69 -5.59 20.71 -5.64
CA LYS A 69 -5.24 19.63 -6.56
C LYS A 69 -5.78 19.96 -7.95
N THR A 70 -4.89 20.13 -8.90
CA THR A 70 -5.21 20.50 -10.29
C THR A 70 -4.95 19.37 -11.28
N LYS A 71 -4.18 18.37 -10.88
CA LYS A 71 -3.78 17.26 -11.74
C LYS A 71 -4.59 16.00 -11.43
N PHE A 72 -4.70 15.13 -12.43
CA PHE A 72 -5.66 14.02 -12.40
C PHE A 72 -5.08 12.76 -11.77
N VAL A 73 -4.20 12.03 -12.48
CA VAL A 73 -3.62 10.76 -12.02
C VAL A 73 -2.10 10.76 -12.17
N PHE A 74 -1.40 10.37 -11.12
CA PHE A 74 0.07 10.26 -11.06
C PHE A 74 0.55 8.84 -10.80
N GLN A 75 1.73 8.50 -11.31
CA GLN A 75 2.45 7.28 -10.94
C GLN A 75 3.97 7.47 -11.02
N ALA A 76 4.69 6.97 -10.01
CA ALA A 76 6.15 6.93 -9.99
C ALA A 76 6.65 5.48 -9.90
N ILE A 77 7.38 4.97 -10.90
CA ILE A 77 7.84 3.57 -10.97
C ILE A 77 9.26 3.48 -11.53
N SER A 78 10.13 2.77 -10.79
CA SER A 78 11.48 2.38 -11.23
C SER A 78 11.68 0.88 -11.42
N HIS A 79 10.73 0.04 -10.97
CA HIS A 79 10.78 -1.41 -11.16
C HIS A 79 9.84 -1.84 -12.29
N CYS A 80 10.37 -2.14 -13.47
CA CYS A 80 9.56 -2.43 -14.65
C CYS A 80 9.23 -3.93 -14.77
N ASN A 81 8.23 -4.28 -15.59
CA ASN A 81 7.82 -5.65 -15.88
C ASN A 81 7.44 -6.43 -14.61
N SER A 82 6.60 -5.81 -13.79
CA SER A 82 6.27 -6.36 -12.48
C SER A 82 5.31 -7.55 -12.57
N GLU A 83 5.52 -8.55 -11.72
CA GLU A 83 4.69 -9.77 -11.66
C GLU A 83 3.21 -9.49 -11.37
N SER A 84 2.89 -8.38 -10.71
CA SER A 84 1.51 -7.93 -10.51
C SER A 84 0.76 -7.63 -11.81
N GLY A 85 1.46 -7.44 -12.94
CA GLY A 85 0.87 -6.99 -14.19
C GLY A 85 0.45 -5.52 -14.18
N ARG A 86 0.93 -4.72 -13.21
CA ARG A 86 0.58 -3.29 -13.09
C ARG A 86 0.85 -2.50 -14.35
N ASP A 87 1.92 -2.83 -15.08
CA ASP A 87 2.35 -2.09 -16.26
C ASP A 87 1.31 -2.21 -17.38
N LEU A 88 0.60 -3.34 -17.46
CA LEU A 88 -0.52 -3.54 -18.40
C LEU A 88 -1.70 -2.64 -18.04
N ILE A 89 -2.01 -2.52 -16.74
CA ILE A 89 -3.09 -1.65 -16.25
C ILE A 89 -2.74 -0.19 -16.52
N THR A 90 -1.53 0.25 -16.14
CA THR A 90 -1.08 1.62 -16.41
C THR A 90 -1.14 1.93 -17.90
N LYS A 91 -0.65 1.03 -18.76
CA LYS A 91 -0.72 1.20 -20.21
C LYS A 91 -2.17 1.37 -20.68
N ARG A 92 -3.08 0.48 -20.26
CA ARG A 92 -4.50 0.58 -20.64
C ARG A 92 -5.15 1.87 -20.14
N MET A 93 -4.84 2.31 -18.92
CA MET A 93 -5.31 3.59 -18.39
C MET A 93 -4.78 4.77 -19.19
N SER A 94 -3.51 4.73 -19.63
CA SER A 94 -2.88 5.82 -20.41
C SER A 94 -3.51 6.04 -21.79
N GLU A 95 -4.17 5.02 -22.34
CA GLU A 95 -4.94 5.12 -23.59
C GLU A 95 -6.29 5.83 -23.39
N LEU A 96 -6.80 5.88 -22.15
CA LEU A 96 -8.12 6.41 -21.81
C LEU A 96 -8.04 7.80 -21.19
N ILE A 97 -7.00 8.07 -20.40
CA ILE A 97 -6.81 9.32 -19.64
C ILE A 97 -5.34 9.72 -19.62
N LYS A 98 -5.10 11.02 -19.44
CA LYS A 98 -3.74 11.52 -19.21
C LYS A 98 -3.24 11.03 -17.84
N LEU A 99 -2.09 10.35 -17.86
CA LEU A 99 -1.33 9.97 -16.67
C LEU A 99 -0.02 10.76 -16.65
N ASP A 100 0.30 11.35 -15.50
CA ASP A 100 1.64 11.89 -15.27
C ASP A 100 2.49 10.72 -14.73
N LEU A 101 3.44 10.25 -15.56
CA LEU A 101 4.24 9.04 -15.30
C LEU A 101 5.72 9.42 -15.14
N VAL A 102 6.34 9.01 -14.03
CA VAL A 102 7.76 9.30 -13.72
C VAL A 102 8.51 8.09 -13.19
N GLY A 103 9.84 8.16 -13.18
CA GLY A 103 10.73 7.09 -12.75
C GLY A 103 11.41 6.38 -13.93
N ASP A 104 12.27 5.42 -13.60
CA ASP A 104 13.18 4.79 -14.58
C ASP A 104 12.43 4.07 -15.70
N CYS A 105 11.25 3.51 -15.42
CA CYS A 105 10.44 2.84 -16.43
C CYS A 105 9.89 3.77 -17.51
N TYR A 106 9.88 5.08 -17.27
CA TYR A 106 9.41 6.10 -18.19
C TYR A 106 10.53 7.05 -18.65
N GLY A 107 11.76 6.87 -18.16
CA GLY A 107 12.89 7.73 -18.50
C GLY A 107 12.76 9.17 -17.99
N VAL A 108 11.94 9.40 -16.96
CA VAL A 108 11.69 10.73 -16.39
C VAL A 108 12.21 10.76 -14.96
N TYR A 109 13.30 11.50 -14.75
CA TYR A 109 13.86 11.70 -13.41
C TYR A 109 12.89 12.47 -12.52
N CYS A 110 12.67 11.96 -11.30
CA CYS A 110 11.86 12.59 -10.27
C CYS A 110 12.46 12.21 -8.92
N ASP A 111 13.08 13.18 -8.26
CA ASP A 111 13.59 13.02 -6.91
C ASP A 111 12.47 13.06 -5.86
N LEU A 112 12.85 13.01 -4.58
CA LEU A 112 11.89 13.05 -3.48
C LEU A 112 11.06 14.34 -3.44
N GLU A 113 11.65 15.49 -3.81
CA GLU A 113 10.92 16.77 -3.84
C GLU A 113 9.87 16.75 -4.96
N CYS A 114 10.27 16.32 -6.15
CA CYS A 114 9.37 16.08 -7.27
C CYS A 114 8.24 15.11 -6.88
N TYR A 115 8.56 13.95 -6.28
CA TYR A 115 7.57 12.94 -5.90
C TYR A 115 6.54 13.49 -4.91
N ASN A 116 6.99 14.18 -3.86
CA ASN A 116 6.10 14.78 -2.88
C ASN A 116 5.22 15.87 -3.49
N ARG A 117 5.80 16.74 -4.32
CA ARG A 117 5.06 17.79 -5.05
C ARG A 117 4.00 17.18 -5.97
N GLU A 118 4.33 16.13 -6.72
CA GLU A 118 3.38 15.49 -7.62
C GLU A 118 2.26 14.80 -6.84
N LEU A 119 2.57 14.08 -5.75
CA LEU A 119 1.54 13.53 -4.86
C LEU A 119 0.59 14.61 -4.36
N GLU A 120 1.10 15.73 -3.87
CA GLU A 120 0.25 16.80 -3.32
C GLU A 120 -0.65 17.47 -4.35
N ASN A 121 -0.23 17.54 -5.62
CA ASN A 121 -0.96 18.22 -6.70
C ASN A 121 -1.97 17.34 -7.46
N HIS A 122 -1.91 16.02 -7.27
CA HIS A 122 -2.80 15.07 -7.93
C HIS A 122 -3.98 14.64 -7.06
N LEU A 123 -5.11 14.37 -7.71
CA LEU A 123 -6.29 13.74 -7.09
C LEU A 123 -6.05 12.26 -6.80
N PHE A 124 -5.43 11.54 -7.74
CA PHE A 124 -5.23 10.10 -7.62
C PHE A 124 -3.76 9.71 -7.79
N TYR A 125 -3.37 8.66 -7.09
CA TYR A 125 -2.07 8.01 -7.25
C TYR A 125 -2.25 6.53 -7.55
N LEU A 126 -1.61 6.03 -8.61
CA LEU A 126 -1.60 4.60 -8.92
C LEU A 126 -0.62 3.89 -7.98
N ALA A 127 -1.10 3.54 -6.78
CA ALA A 127 -0.38 2.80 -5.74
C ALA A 127 -0.29 1.30 -6.08
N PHE A 128 0.20 0.99 -7.29
CA PHE A 128 0.30 -0.37 -7.80
C PHE A 128 1.58 -1.04 -7.32
N GLU A 129 1.43 -2.05 -6.47
CA GLU A 129 2.57 -2.80 -5.94
C GLU A 129 3.24 -3.70 -6.97
N ASN A 130 4.47 -4.09 -6.65
CA ASN A 130 5.23 -5.00 -7.52
C ASN A 130 4.54 -6.37 -7.64
N ASN A 131 3.88 -6.79 -6.57
CA ASN A 131 3.19 -8.08 -6.43
C ASN A 131 1.90 -7.85 -5.66
N ILE A 132 0.86 -8.62 -5.96
CA ILE A 132 -0.44 -8.49 -5.29
C ILE A 132 -0.54 -9.57 -4.21
N CYS A 133 0.10 -9.36 -3.07
CA CYS A 133 0.17 -10.34 -1.99
C CYS A 133 -0.68 -9.94 -0.79
N GLN A 134 -1.16 -10.91 -0.02
CA GLN A 134 -1.90 -10.64 1.23
C GLN A 134 -1.12 -9.67 2.14
N ASN A 135 -1.74 -8.56 2.54
CA ASN A 135 -1.19 -7.51 3.41
C ASN A 135 0.04 -6.76 2.90
N TYR A 136 0.50 -6.99 1.66
CA TYR A 136 1.64 -6.27 1.09
C TYR A 136 1.20 -4.88 0.61
N VAL A 137 1.38 -3.89 1.48
CA VAL A 137 1.01 -2.48 1.26
C VAL A 137 2.18 -1.60 1.69
N THR A 138 2.80 -0.91 0.73
CA THR A 138 4.11 -0.25 0.90
C THR A 138 4.00 1.28 0.89
N GLU A 139 5.15 1.96 0.79
CA GLU A 139 5.26 3.41 0.69
C GLU A 139 4.37 4.02 -0.41
N LYS A 140 4.07 3.28 -1.48
CA LYS A 140 3.21 3.76 -2.57
C LYS A 140 1.82 4.16 -2.05
N PHE A 141 1.17 3.27 -1.32
CA PHE A 141 -0.14 3.53 -0.72
C PHE A 141 -0.04 4.53 0.42
N TRP A 142 0.94 4.32 1.32
CA TRP A 142 1.04 5.10 2.54
C TRP A 142 1.44 6.55 2.27
N ASN A 143 2.33 6.82 1.32
CA ASN A 143 2.68 8.19 0.98
C ASN A 143 1.49 8.93 0.33
N SER A 144 0.74 8.29 -0.57
CA SER A 144 -0.39 8.96 -1.22
C SER A 144 -1.52 9.31 -0.25
N ILE A 145 -1.92 8.37 0.63
CA ILE A 145 -2.98 8.64 1.61
C ILE A 145 -2.55 9.76 2.58
N ARG A 146 -1.27 9.83 2.97
CA ARG A 146 -0.72 10.90 3.83
C ARG A 146 -0.69 12.25 3.13
N SER A 147 -0.59 12.28 1.80
CA SER A 147 -0.68 13.50 0.96
C SER A 147 -2.12 13.88 0.58
N LEU A 148 -3.13 13.26 1.20
CA LEU A 148 -4.56 13.44 0.90
C LEU A 148 -4.91 13.15 -0.58
N THR A 149 -4.12 12.28 -1.20
CA THR A 149 -4.28 11.82 -2.59
C THR A 149 -4.84 10.41 -2.54
N VAL A 150 -5.96 10.19 -3.23
CA VAL A 150 -6.67 8.91 -3.12
C VAL A 150 -5.85 7.82 -3.84
N PRO A 151 -5.35 6.80 -3.11
CA PRO A 151 -4.65 5.69 -3.74
C PRO A 151 -5.60 4.83 -4.56
N ILE A 152 -5.13 4.43 -5.73
CA ILE A 152 -5.74 3.38 -6.57
C ILE A 152 -4.84 2.15 -6.46
N VAL A 153 -5.41 1.03 -6.03
CA VAL A 153 -4.69 -0.24 -5.82
C VAL A 153 -5.20 -1.31 -6.78
N LEU A 154 -4.39 -2.35 -7.01
CA LEU A 154 -4.78 -3.44 -7.93
C LEU A 154 -5.80 -4.40 -7.33
N SER A 155 -5.83 -4.55 -6.00
CA SER A 155 -6.77 -5.46 -5.37
C SER A 155 -7.12 -5.05 -3.95
N ARG A 156 -8.41 -5.07 -3.62
CA ARG A 156 -8.94 -4.81 -2.29
C ARG A 156 -8.54 -5.89 -1.29
N THR A 157 -8.38 -7.14 -1.74
CA THR A 157 -8.11 -8.28 -0.85
C THR A 157 -6.77 -8.17 -0.13
N VAL A 158 -5.82 -7.37 -0.63
CA VAL A 158 -4.53 -7.15 0.06
C VAL A 158 -4.74 -6.43 1.40
N PHE A 159 -5.82 -5.68 1.57
CA PHE A 159 -6.16 -4.97 2.81
C PHE A 159 -6.93 -5.81 3.82
N LYS A 160 -7.20 -7.10 3.53
CA LYS A 160 -8.01 -7.95 4.42
C LYS A 160 -7.42 -8.01 5.83
N GLY A 161 -8.23 -7.64 6.82
CA GLY A 161 -7.86 -7.61 8.24
C GLY A 161 -7.09 -6.36 8.69
N MET A 162 -6.70 -5.47 7.78
CA MET A 162 -6.02 -4.21 8.12
C MET A 162 -7.04 -3.16 8.57
N ASP A 163 -6.64 -2.30 9.52
CA ASP A 163 -7.45 -1.18 10.00
C ASP A 163 -7.35 0.03 9.04
N VAL A 164 -7.75 -0.19 7.78
CA VAL A 164 -7.81 0.84 6.73
C VAL A 164 -9.26 0.96 6.28
N PRO A 165 -9.88 2.16 6.37
CA PRO A 165 -11.25 2.35 5.92
C PRO A 165 -11.43 1.98 4.45
N SER A 166 -12.49 1.24 4.12
CA SER A 166 -12.73 0.73 2.78
C SER A 166 -12.89 1.81 1.72
N ASN A 167 -13.37 3.00 2.13
CA ASN A 167 -13.49 4.19 1.29
C ASN A 167 -12.18 5.00 1.21
N ALA A 168 -11.14 4.71 1.98
CA ALA A 168 -9.89 5.48 1.92
C ALA A 168 -9.10 5.29 0.62
N PHE A 169 -9.49 4.31 -0.20
CA PHE A 169 -8.83 3.93 -1.44
C PHE A 169 -9.82 3.37 -2.44
N ILE A 170 -9.38 3.28 -3.70
CA ILE A 170 -10.13 2.70 -4.81
C ILE A 170 -9.38 1.45 -5.24
N ALA A 171 -10.06 0.31 -5.39
CA ALA A 171 -9.42 -0.89 -5.90
C ALA A 171 -9.89 -1.21 -7.31
N LEU A 172 -8.96 -1.63 -8.18
CA LEU A 172 -9.30 -2.04 -9.55
C LEU A 172 -10.34 -3.17 -9.57
N ASP A 173 -10.28 -4.07 -8.60
CA ASP A 173 -11.21 -5.21 -8.47
C ASP A 173 -12.56 -4.86 -7.85
N ASP A 174 -12.85 -3.57 -7.65
CA ASP A 174 -14.21 -3.08 -7.43
C ASP A 174 -14.99 -2.87 -8.73
N PHE A 175 -14.32 -2.98 -9.88
CA PHE A 175 -14.83 -2.68 -11.20
C PHE A 175 -14.67 -3.87 -12.14
N GLU A 176 -15.54 -3.98 -13.15
CA GLU A 176 -15.49 -5.05 -14.15
C GLU A 176 -14.37 -4.82 -15.19
N SER A 177 -13.89 -3.57 -15.33
CA SER A 177 -12.86 -3.20 -16.30
C SER A 177 -12.10 -1.93 -15.90
N VAL A 178 -10.95 -1.72 -16.56
CA VAL A 178 -10.22 -0.44 -16.47
C VAL A 178 -11.07 0.73 -16.97
N ASN A 179 -11.97 0.52 -17.93
CA ASN A 179 -12.84 1.58 -18.44
C ASN A 179 -13.80 2.09 -17.35
N GLU A 180 -14.43 1.17 -16.62
CA GLU A 180 -15.36 1.53 -15.54
C GLU A 180 -14.64 2.23 -14.39
N LEU A 181 -13.44 1.78 -14.02
CA LEU A 181 -12.58 2.50 -13.08
C LEU A 181 -12.33 3.94 -13.57
N VAL A 182 -11.94 4.13 -14.83
CA VAL A 182 -11.68 5.46 -15.40
C VAL A 182 -12.92 6.36 -15.37
N GLU A 183 -14.11 5.83 -15.69
CA GLU A 183 -15.36 6.58 -15.58
C GLU A 183 -15.65 7.02 -14.14
N TYR A 184 -15.41 6.13 -13.17
CA TYR A 184 -15.54 6.47 -11.76
C TYR A 184 -14.58 7.61 -11.36
N LEU A 185 -13.32 7.57 -11.81
CA LEU A 185 -12.36 8.65 -11.54
C LEU A 185 -12.80 9.99 -12.15
N ARG A 186 -13.39 9.99 -13.35
CA ARG A 186 -13.94 11.20 -13.99
C ARG A 186 -15.11 11.79 -13.19
N VAL A 187 -15.98 10.94 -12.65
CA VAL A 187 -17.08 11.38 -11.77
C VAL A 187 -16.53 12.06 -10.52
N LEU A 188 -15.49 11.48 -9.91
CA LEU A 188 -14.86 12.05 -8.72
C LEU A 188 -14.12 13.36 -9.01
N GLN A 189 -13.42 13.46 -10.15
CA GLN A 189 -12.73 14.68 -10.58
C GLN A 189 -13.70 15.88 -10.66
N ASN A 190 -14.91 15.64 -11.17
CA ASN A 190 -15.93 16.68 -11.36
C ASN A 190 -16.85 16.87 -10.15
N ASN A 191 -16.65 16.11 -9.06
CA ASN A 191 -17.49 16.18 -7.87
C ASN A 191 -16.65 16.11 -6.59
N THR A 192 -16.26 17.29 -6.10
CA THR A 192 -15.46 17.44 -4.87
C THR A 192 -16.13 16.78 -3.65
N GLU A 193 -17.45 16.80 -3.55
CA GLU A 193 -18.16 16.15 -2.43
C GLU A 193 -17.97 14.64 -2.45
N LYS A 194 -18.13 14.00 -3.63
CA LYS A 194 -17.87 12.56 -3.80
C LYS A 194 -16.40 12.24 -3.56
N TYR A 195 -15.47 13.07 -4.04
CA TYR A 195 -14.04 12.88 -3.78
C TYR A 195 -13.73 12.94 -2.28
N LEU A 196 -14.31 13.90 -1.54
CA LEU A 196 -14.12 14.04 -0.09
C LEU A 196 -14.64 12.85 0.71
N LYS A 197 -15.57 12.05 0.17
CA LYS A 197 -15.98 10.78 0.81
C LYS A 197 -14.80 9.81 0.94
N HIS A 198 -13.81 9.87 0.07
CA HIS A 198 -12.59 9.07 0.19
C HIS A 198 -11.60 9.61 1.23
N LEU A 199 -11.83 10.80 1.79
CA LEU A 199 -10.99 11.43 2.81
C LEU A 199 -11.67 11.52 4.19
N GLU A 200 -12.82 10.88 4.39
CA GLU A 200 -13.52 10.89 5.68
C GLU A 200 -12.76 10.20 6.79
N TRP A 201 -11.84 9.30 6.45
CA TRP A 201 -10.91 8.69 7.40
C TRP A 201 -10.10 9.74 8.17
N THR A 202 -9.87 10.93 7.60
CA THR A 202 -9.16 12.03 8.30
C THR A 202 -9.92 12.52 9.54
N LYS A 203 -11.23 12.25 9.64
CA LYS A 203 -12.05 12.59 10.81
C LYS A 203 -11.82 11.62 11.98
N THR A 204 -11.34 10.40 11.72
CA THR A 204 -11.23 9.32 12.71
C THR A 204 -9.82 8.80 12.92
N TYR A 205 -8.87 9.17 12.06
CA TYR A 205 -7.47 8.77 12.16
C TYR A 205 -6.52 9.96 12.14
N THR A 206 -5.37 9.81 12.78
CA THR A 206 -4.39 10.89 12.93
C THR A 206 -3.61 11.15 11.63
N LYS A 207 -3.03 12.36 11.51
CA LYS A 207 -2.06 12.68 10.46
C LYS A 207 -0.63 12.19 10.76
N ARG A 208 -0.41 11.63 11.95
CA ARG A 208 0.88 11.14 12.41
C ARG A 208 1.26 9.84 11.68
N LYS A 209 2.52 9.73 11.25
CA LYS A 209 3.09 8.47 10.73
C LYS A 209 3.28 7.47 11.87
N PHE A 210 2.97 6.19 11.60
CA PHE A 210 3.02 5.11 12.57
C PHE A 210 4.44 4.87 13.14
N GLY A 211 5.47 4.98 12.29
CA GLY A 211 6.87 4.71 12.65
C GLY A 211 7.48 5.62 13.72
N LEU A 212 6.78 6.67 14.19
CA LEU A 212 7.26 7.54 15.26
C LEU A 212 7.10 6.92 16.66
N ASP A 213 6.10 6.07 16.88
CA ASP A 213 5.89 5.35 18.15
C ASP A 213 6.19 3.85 18.02
N TYR A 214 6.49 3.40 16.81
CA TYR A 214 6.70 2.00 16.50
C TYR A 214 8.13 1.78 15.99
N SER A 215 8.99 1.27 16.86
CA SER A 215 10.30 0.75 16.47
C SER A 215 10.19 -0.77 16.27
N PRO A 216 10.33 -1.26 15.03
CA PRO A 216 10.27 -2.69 14.78
C PRO A 216 11.35 -3.47 15.54
N ILE A 217 12.54 -2.89 15.72
CA ILE A 217 13.64 -3.50 16.48
C ILE A 217 13.26 -3.63 17.95
N CYS A 218 12.65 -2.60 18.55
CA CYS A 218 12.17 -2.69 19.93
C CYS A 218 11.10 -3.79 20.09
N LYS A 219 10.22 -3.94 19.08
CA LYS A 219 9.16 -4.94 19.09
C LYS A 219 9.69 -6.36 18.92
N ILE A 220 10.72 -6.53 18.10
CA ILE A 220 11.48 -7.79 18.03
C ILE A 220 12.13 -8.10 19.38
N CYS A 221 12.77 -7.12 20.03
CA CYS A 221 13.40 -7.31 21.33
C CYS A 221 12.39 -7.71 22.42
N GLU A 222 11.26 -7.01 22.49
CA GLU A 222 10.13 -7.32 23.39
C GLU A 222 9.62 -8.76 23.15
N PHE A 223 9.41 -9.13 21.90
CA PHE A 223 8.96 -10.47 21.54
C PHE A 223 9.97 -11.56 21.94
N VAL A 224 11.25 -11.40 21.61
CA VAL A 224 12.30 -12.39 21.89
C VAL A 224 12.49 -12.57 23.40
N THR A 225 12.46 -11.47 24.16
CA THR A 225 12.56 -11.51 25.63
C THR A 225 11.42 -12.33 26.22
N LYS A 226 10.17 -12.02 25.82
CA LYS A 226 8.98 -12.74 26.26
C LYS A 226 9.02 -14.22 25.85
N GLN A 227 9.44 -14.52 24.63
CA GLN A 227 9.57 -15.88 24.13
C GLN A 227 10.55 -16.71 24.96
N PHE A 228 11.67 -16.10 25.36
CA PHE A 228 12.68 -16.73 26.21
C PHE A 228 12.15 -17.01 27.63
N GLU A 229 11.53 -16.02 28.26
CA GLU A 229 10.95 -16.14 29.61
C GLU A 229 9.87 -17.22 29.69
N GLU A 230 9.00 -17.27 28.67
CA GLU A 230 7.90 -18.23 28.60
C GLU A 230 8.33 -19.60 28.04
N LYS A 231 9.61 -19.77 27.68
CA LYS A 231 10.16 -20.99 27.04
C LYS A 231 9.34 -21.45 25.82
N ARG A 232 8.74 -20.53 25.07
CA ARG A 232 7.90 -20.84 23.91
C ARG A 232 8.75 -21.29 22.73
N LYS A 233 8.52 -22.52 22.28
CA LYS A 233 9.07 -23.04 21.02
C LYS A 233 8.02 -22.94 19.92
N ASN A 234 8.21 -21.99 19.01
CA ASN A 234 7.42 -21.89 17.80
C ASN A 234 8.25 -22.38 16.61
N ILE A 235 7.56 -22.87 15.59
CA ILE A 235 8.12 -23.18 14.28
C ILE A 235 7.16 -22.58 13.28
N ILE A 236 7.69 -21.74 12.39
CA ILE A 236 6.93 -21.22 11.27
C ILE A 236 7.02 -22.23 10.15
N ASN A 237 5.87 -22.55 9.54
CA ASN A 237 5.83 -23.29 8.30
C ASN A 237 5.76 -22.28 7.13
N LEU A 238 6.88 -22.08 6.44
CA LEU A 238 6.98 -21.10 5.36
C LEU A 238 5.99 -21.37 4.21
N ASP A 239 5.63 -22.62 3.92
CA ASP A 239 4.63 -22.91 2.87
C ASP A 239 3.22 -22.48 3.23
N LYS A 240 2.93 -22.34 4.52
CA LYS A 240 1.61 -21.88 5.00
C LYS A 240 1.59 -20.39 5.31
N PHE A 241 2.71 -19.85 5.76
CA PHE A 241 2.81 -18.48 6.24
C PHE A 241 3.35 -17.50 5.19
N TRP A 242 4.22 -17.95 4.29
CA TRP A 242 4.97 -17.08 3.40
C TRP A 242 5.24 -17.73 2.06
N ASN A 243 4.19 -17.85 1.26
CA ASN A 243 4.23 -18.58 0.00
C ASN A 243 3.83 -17.69 -1.18
N GLU A 244 4.39 -17.99 -2.34
CA GLU A 244 4.04 -17.37 -3.61
C GLU A 244 2.55 -17.47 -3.97
N ASN A 245 1.88 -18.54 -3.53
CA ASN A 245 0.44 -18.74 -3.70
C ASN A 245 -0.43 -17.75 -2.88
N ASP A 246 0.16 -17.02 -1.93
CA ASP A 246 -0.52 -15.92 -1.23
C ASP A 246 -0.62 -14.65 -2.09
N CYS A 247 -0.14 -14.71 -3.34
CA CYS A 247 -0.08 -13.61 -4.28
C CYS A 247 -0.89 -13.90 -5.55
N LYS A 248 -1.42 -12.82 -6.15
CA LYS A 248 -2.00 -12.82 -7.50
C LYS A 248 -0.94 -12.33 -8.51
N TYR A 249 -0.97 -12.90 -9.71
CA TYR A 249 0.00 -12.65 -10.77
C TYR A 249 -0.60 -11.87 -11.95
N SER A 250 0.21 -11.62 -12.97
CA SER A 250 -0.14 -10.79 -14.13
C SER A 250 -1.42 -11.22 -14.87
N ASN A 251 -1.79 -12.50 -14.82
CA ASN A 251 -3.05 -13.01 -15.37
C ASN A 251 -4.28 -12.37 -14.70
N TYR A 252 -4.21 -12.12 -13.39
CA TYR A 252 -5.23 -11.43 -12.64
C TYR A 252 -5.44 -10.00 -13.15
N SER A 253 -4.38 -9.20 -13.26
CA SER A 253 -4.50 -7.83 -13.77
C SER A 253 -4.94 -7.82 -15.25
N ARG A 254 -4.49 -8.79 -16.05
CA ARG A 254 -4.86 -8.89 -17.47
C ARG A 254 -6.37 -9.07 -17.69
N SER A 255 -7.13 -9.64 -16.76
CA SER A 255 -8.58 -9.80 -16.93
C SER A 255 -9.33 -8.46 -17.01
N PHE A 256 -8.77 -7.38 -16.44
CA PHE A 256 -9.40 -6.06 -16.44
C PHE A 256 -9.12 -5.23 -17.70
N VAL A 257 -8.21 -5.69 -18.57
CA VAL A 257 -7.80 -4.97 -19.79
C VAL A 257 -8.61 -5.37 -21.03
N LYS A 258 -9.16 -6.59 -21.03
CA LYS A 258 -9.78 -7.21 -22.23
C LYS A 258 -11.28 -6.91 -22.40
N ASN A 259 -11.89 -6.20 -21.46
CA ASN A 259 -13.30 -5.82 -21.45
C ASN A 259 -13.45 -4.34 -21.80
#